data_AF-A0A502LIZ5-F1
#
_entry.id   AF-A0A502LIZ5-F1
#
_cell.length_a   1.000
_cell.length_b   1.000
_cell.length_c   1.000
_cell.angle_alpha   90.00
_cell.angle_beta   90.00
_cell.angle_gamma   90.00
#
_symmetry.space_group_name_H-M   'P 1'
#
loop_
_entity.id
_entity.type
_entity.pdbx_description
1 polymer ?
#
loop_
_entity_poly.entity_id
_entity_poly.type
_entity_poly.pdbx_seq_one_letter_code
_entity_poly.pdbx_strand_id
1 'polypeptide(L)'
;MSLKTSNLPFKARVDHEVHNTIMRKAVVKAQETIGANRQKMVDELGHWEGWRDLSKQIRNHVLANLDAYLYQLSEKVMENGGKVYFAETAEEASAYIRKVALEKNAKKIVKSKSMVTEEIGLNEVLEKEGMQVIETDLGEYLLQISGDKPSHIVVPAIHKDRHQIRKDLSEKLGYEGEETPEDMTRFVREKIRQDFLEADIGISGCNFAVAETGSVCLVTNEGNLRLATTLPKTHIAVMGMERLAPTFQEVDVLITMLARSAVGAKLTGYNTWLTGPRLAGETDGPEEFHLVIVDNGRSDILASEFQEVLRCIRCGACLNTCPAYRQIGGHGYGSIYPGPIGAVISPLLGGYDEFKELPYACSLCNACNSVCPVRIPLAQLILKHREKMVELGKTPAMERLSIFGFTTANANPTLWKTGVNIGAKLAGKLIKNGKAPITFGALGEWTKARDLPQADGESFRQWFNNRERG
;
A
#
# COMPACT_ATOMS: atom_id res chain seq x y z
N MET A 1 -14.09 6.26 -7.87
CA MET A 1 -12.97 5.40 -7.43
C MET A 1 -12.34 5.98 -6.17
N SER A 2 -12.44 5.25 -5.07
CA SER A 2 -11.99 5.62 -3.72
C SER A 2 -10.49 5.42 -3.47
N LEU A 3 -9.73 4.91 -4.45
CA LEU A 3 -8.28 4.72 -4.34
C LEU A 3 -7.51 6.03 -4.15
N LYS A 4 -8.01 7.14 -4.67
CA LYS A 4 -7.35 8.45 -4.66
C LYS A 4 -7.57 9.17 -3.34
N THR A 5 -6.49 9.64 -2.72
CA THR A 5 -6.55 10.34 -1.42
C THR A 5 -6.32 11.85 -1.51
N SER A 6 -6.00 12.38 -2.68
CA SER A 6 -5.75 13.82 -2.87
C SER A 6 -6.08 14.29 -4.28
N ASN A 7 -6.66 15.48 -4.38
CA ASN A 7 -6.93 16.16 -5.66
C ASN A 7 -5.77 17.06 -6.13
N LEU A 8 -4.75 17.27 -5.29
CA LEU A 8 -3.59 18.07 -5.66
C LEU A 8 -2.74 17.35 -6.72
N PRO A 9 -2.10 18.03 -7.68
CA PRO A 9 -1.18 17.40 -8.63
C PRO A 9 0.03 16.75 -7.95
N PHE A 10 0.61 15.71 -8.56
CA PHE A 10 1.73 14.94 -7.98
C PHE A 10 2.89 15.81 -7.47
N LYS A 11 3.38 16.75 -8.28
CA LYS A 11 4.50 17.62 -7.87
C LYS A 11 4.15 18.51 -6.68
N ALA A 12 2.93 19.02 -6.61
CA ALA A 12 2.48 19.85 -5.50
C ALA A 12 2.36 19.03 -4.20
N ARG A 13 1.88 17.79 -4.28
CA ARG A 13 1.86 16.85 -3.14
C ARG A 13 3.28 16.55 -2.65
N VAL A 14 4.18 16.20 -3.57
CA VAL A 14 5.59 15.92 -3.23
C VAL A 14 6.23 17.13 -2.57
N ASP A 15 6.06 18.33 -3.13
CA ASP A 15 6.62 19.57 -2.58
C ASP A 15 6.08 19.88 -1.17
N HIS A 16 4.77 19.72 -0.96
CA HIS A 16 4.17 19.86 0.36
C HIS A 16 4.81 18.90 1.39
N GLU A 17 4.90 17.61 1.05
CA GLU A 17 5.36 16.58 1.98
C GLU A 17 6.86 16.65 2.28
N VAL A 18 7.71 17.03 1.33
CA VAL A 18 9.15 17.18 1.62
C VAL A 18 9.44 18.32 2.61
N HIS A 19 8.54 19.31 2.69
CA HIS A 19 8.62 20.41 3.66
C HIS A 19 7.85 20.14 4.96
N ASN A 20 7.06 19.06 5.03
CA ASN A 20 6.35 18.65 6.24
C ASN A 20 7.33 17.99 7.24
N THR A 21 7.92 18.83 8.11
CA THR A 21 8.96 18.38 9.06
C THR A 21 8.44 17.44 10.14
N ILE A 22 7.17 17.57 10.55
CA ILE A 22 6.55 16.69 11.55
C ILE A 22 6.40 15.28 10.98
N MET A 23 5.74 15.18 9.82
CA MET A 23 5.58 13.90 9.12
C MET A 23 6.93 13.24 8.85
N ARG A 24 7.92 13.98 8.33
CA ARG A 24 9.24 13.42 8.02
C ARG A 24 9.93 12.87 9.26
N LYS A 25 9.90 13.59 10.39
CA LYS A 25 10.44 13.07 11.66
C LYS A 25 9.72 11.81 12.12
N ALA A 26 8.39 11.78 12.03
CA ALA A 26 7.57 10.65 12.45
C ALA A 26 7.82 9.40 11.59
N VAL A 27 7.82 9.55 10.26
CA VAL A 27 8.10 8.46 9.31
C VAL A 27 9.53 7.94 9.47
N VAL A 28 10.52 8.82 9.60
CA VAL A 28 11.93 8.44 9.83
C VAL A 28 12.07 7.58 11.07
N LYS A 29 11.54 8.06 12.20
CA LYS A 29 11.58 7.35 13.49
C LYS A 29 10.91 5.99 13.41
N ALA A 30 9.76 5.92 12.75
CA ALA A 30 9.02 4.67 12.59
C ALA A 30 9.78 3.67 11.72
N GLN A 31 10.38 4.10 10.60
CA GLN A 31 11.20 3.23 9.75
C GLN A 31 12.40 2.66 10.50
N GLU A 32 13.10 3.48 11.29
CA GLU A 32 14.25 3.04 12.09
C GLU A 32 13.82 2.04 13.17
N THR A 33 12.74 2.34 13.89
CA THR A 33 12.22 1.48 14.96
C THR A 33 11.73 0.13 14.43
N ILE A 34 10.84 0.16 13.43
CA ILE A 34 10.28 -1.06 12.83
C ILE A 34 11.37 -1.85 12.11
N GLY A 35 12.30 -1.16 11.42
CA GLY A 35 13.42 -1.78 10.73
C GLY A 35 14.35 -2.54 11.68
N ALA A 36 14.75 -1.91 12.80
CA ALA A 36 15.58 -2.55 13.81
C ALA A 36 14.89 -3.77 14.45
N ASN A 37 13.63 -3.63 14.84
CA ASN A 37 12.86 -4.74 15.42
C ASN A 37 12.69 -5.90 14.43
N ARG A 38 12.40 -5.59 13.17
CA ARG A 38 12.32 -6.60 12.10
C ARG A 38 13.65 -7.34 11.97
N GLN A 39 14.78 -6.64 11.93
CA GLN A 39 16.08 -7.29 11.76
C GLN A 39 16.34 -8.29 12.90
N LYS A 40 16.09 -7.88 14.15
CA LYS A 40 16.19 -8.79 15.31
C LYS A 40 15.32 -10.04 15.14
N MET A 41 14.05 -9.89 14.72
CA MET A 41 13.15 -11.03 14.54
C MET A 41 13.54 -11.93 13.36
N VAL A 42 14.14 -11.36 12.31
CA VAL A 42 14.67 -12.10 11.17
C VAL A 42 15.88 -12.93 11.61
N ASP A 43 16.79 -12.35 12.38
CA ASP A 43 17.97 -13.03 12.89
C ASP A 43 17.57 -14.16 13.87
N GLU A 44 16.60 -13.92 14.75
CA GLU A 44 16.07 -14.93 15.67
C GLU A 44 15.35 -16.10 14.98
N LEU A 45 14.65 -15.86 13.86
CA LEU A 45 13.95 -16.92 13.14
C LEU A 45 14.93 -17.89 12.48
N GLY A 46 16.08 -17.40 12.03
CA GLY A 46 17.01 -18.16 11.21
C GLY A 46 16.44 -18.52 9.83
N HIS A 47 17.29 -19.00 8.93
CA HIS A 47 16.91 -19.49 7.58
C HIS A 47 15.95 -18.56 6.80
N TRP A 48 16.11 -17.24 6.96
CA TRP A 48 15.18 -16.23 6.44
C TRP A 48 14.89 -16.38 4.95
N GLU A 49 15.92 -16.63 4.13
CA GLU A 49 15.72 -16.83 2.68
C GLU A 49 14.87 -18.08 2.38
N GLY A 50 15.02 -19.16 3.15
CA GLY A 50 14.19 -20.37 3.02
C GLY A 50 12.72 -20.09 3.34
N TRP A 51 12.44 -19.34 4.40
CA TRP A 51 11.09 -18.89 4.72
C TRP A 51 10.47 -18.02 3.62
N ARG A 52 11.28 -17.17 2.98
CA ARG A 52 10.84 -16.35 1.84
C ARG A 52 10.54 -17.18 0.61
N ASP A 53 11.35 -18.19 0.33
CA ASP A 53 11.13 -19.12 -0.77
C ASP A 53 9.85 -19.94 -0.56
N LEU A 54 9.66 -20.48 0.65
CA LEU A 54 8.43 -21.19 1.01
C LEU A 54 7.20 -20.28 0.88
N SER A 55 7.28 -19.06 1.41
CA SER A 55 6.17 -18.09 1.31
C SER A 55 5.86 -17.72 -0.14
N LYS A 56 6.89 -17.57 -1.00
CA LYS A 56 6.69 -17.36 -2.44
C LYS A 56 6.02 -18.57 -3.09
N GLN A 57 6.46 -19.79 -2.77
CA GLN A 57 5.90 -21.03 -3.32
C GLN A 57 4.43 -21.19 -2.96
N ILE A 58 4.07 -21.01 -1.68
CA ILE A 58 2.68 -21.04 -1.19
C ILE A 58 1.82 -20.05 -1.97
N ARG A 59 2.24 -18.78 -2.03
CA ARG A 59 1.46 -17.74 -2.71
C ARG A 59 1.34 -17.99 -4.21
N ASN A 60 2.40 -18.46 -4.88
CA ASN A 60 2.34 -18.84 -6.29
C ASN A 60 1.40 -20.03 -6.53
N HIS A 61 1.44 -21.04 -5.67
CA HIS A 61 0.57 -22.20 -5.78
C HIS A 61 -0.90 -21.81 -5.64
N VAL A 62 -1.23 -20.93 -4.69
CA VAL A 62 -2.57 -20.36 -4.55
C VAL A 62 -2.99 -19.61 -5.81
N LEU A 63 -2.14 -18.72 -6.36
CA LEU A 63 -2.48 -17.97 -7.56
C LEU A 63 -2.68 -18.85 -8.80
N ALA A 64 -1.92 -19.95 -8.91
CA ALA A 64 -2.04 -20.89 -10.02
C ALA A 64 -3.27 -21.80 -9.95
N ASN A 65 -3.91 -21.92 -8.78
CA ASN A 65 -5.09 -22.76 -8.53
C ASN A 65 -6.20 -21.95 -7.86
N LEU A 66 -6.29 -20.67 -8.19
CA LEU A 66 -7.06 -19.70 -7.42
C LEU A 66 -8.56 -20.00 -7.47
N ASP A 67 -9.05 -20.39 -8.65
CA ASP A 67 -10.42 -20.84 -8.89
C ASP A 67 -10.81 -22.03 -8.00
N ALA A 68 -9.96 -23.06 -7.94
CA ALA A 68 -10.19 -24.24 -7.12
C ALA A 68 -10.24 -23.91 -5.62
N TYR A 69 -9.32 -23.06 -5.14
CA TYR A 69 -9.31 -22.65 -3.74
C TYR A 69 -10.47 -21.71 -3.38
N LEU A 70 -10.89 -20.83 -4.30
CA LEU A 70 -12.09 -20.00 -4.10
C LEU A 70 -13.36 -20.85 -4.04
N TYR A 71 -13.45 -21.88 -4.91
CA TYR A 71 -14.55 -22.83 -4.86
C TYR A 71 -14.56 -23.60 -3.54
N GLN A 72 -13.42 -24.20 -3.14
CA GLN A 72 -13.30 -24.92 -1.88
C GLN A 72 -13.66 -24.04 -0.68
N LEU A 73 -13.13 -22.81 -0.63
CA LEU A 73 -13.47 -21.85 0.41
C LEU A 73 -14.98 -21.59 0.44
N SER A 74 -15.60 -21.38 -0.72
CA SER A 74 -17.03 -21.08 -0.78
C SER A 74 -17.89 -22.21 -0.24
N GLU A 75 -17.59 -23.46 -0.61
CA GLU A 75 -18.27 -24.64 -0.10
C GLU A 75 -18.12 -24.72 1.42
N LYS A 76 -16.89 -24.57 1.94
CA LYS A 76 -16.64 -24.64 3.39
C LYS A 76 -17.32 -23.53 4.19
N VAL A 77 -17.34 -22.31 3.67
CA VAL A 77 -18.05 -21.20 4.33
C VAL A 77 -19.55 -21.48 4.38
N MET A 78 -20.14 -22.02 3.29
CA MET A 78 -21.56 -22.39 3.26
C MET A 78 -21.88 -23.58 4.17
N GLU A 79 -21.02 -24.61 4.21
CA GLU A 79 -21.14 -25.74 5.14
C GLU A 79 -21.14 -25.28 6.61
N ASN A 80 -20.33 -24.26 6.94
CA ASN A 80 -20.30 -23.66 8.28
C ASN A 80 -21.49 -22.73 8.56
N GLY A 81 -22.44 -22.57 7.65
CA GLY A 81 -23.62 -21.72 7.82
C GLY A 81 -23.43 -20.25 7.43
N GLY A 82 -22.30 -19.92 6.79
CA GLY A 82 -22.04 -18.61 6.21
C GLY A 82 -22.65 -18.41 4.82
N LYS A 83 -22.65 -17.17 4.35
CA LYS A 83 -23.05 -16.79 2.99
C LYS A 83 -21.84 -16.27 2.23
N VAL A 84 -21.73 -16.58 0.94
CA VAL A 84 -20.63 -16.12 0.09
C VAL A 84 -21.19 -15.28 -1.06
N TYR A 85 -20.54 -14.16 -1.33
CA TYR A 85 -20.83 -13.31 -2.49
C TYR A 85 -19.54 -13.01 -3.24
N PHE A 86 -19.50 -13.37 -4.53
CA PHE A 86 -18.43 -12.98 -5.43
C PHE A 86 -18.84 -11.68 -6.13
N ALA A 87 -17.99 -10.67 -6.02
CA ALA A 87 -18.16 -9.37 -6.66
C ALA A 87 -17.07 -9.19 -7.71
N GLU A 88 -17.47 -8.99 -8.97
CA GLU A 88 -16.55 -8.67 -10.06
C GLU A 88 -15.99 -7.25 -9.88
N THR A 89 -16.84 -6.33 -9.42
CA THR A 89 -16.55 -4.90 -9.32
C THR A 89 -16.68 -4.35 -7.90
N ALA A 90 -16.09 -3.17 -7.67
CA ALA A 90 -16.30 -2.41 -6.45
C ALA A 90 -17.77 -2.08 -6.20
N GLU A 91 -18.50 -1.73 -7.27
CA GLU A 91 -19.93 -1.38 -7.22
C GLU A 91 -20.78 -2.57 -6.79
N GLU A 92 -20.51 -3.77 -7.31
CA GLU A 92 -21.22 -4.99 -6.90
C GLU A 92 -20.96 -5.35 -5.43
N ALA A 93 -19.70 -5.26 -4.99
CA ALA A 93 -19.35 -5.53 -3.59
C ALA A 93 -20.08 -4.57 -2.65
N SER A 94 -20.00 -3.27 -2.92
CA SER A 94 -20.66 -2.24 -2.12
C SER A 94 -22.18 -2.33 -2.20
N ALA A 95 -22.76 -2.67 -3.36
CA ALA A 95 -24.20 -2.88 -3.52
C ALA A 95 -24.72 -4.07 -2.70
N TYR A 96 -23.99 -5.18 -2.69
CA TYR A 96 -24.34 -6.34 -1.87
C TYR A 96 -24.31 -6.00 -0.38
N ILE A 97 -23.23 -5.38 0.10
CA ILE A 97 -23.09 -5.00 1.50
C ILE A 97 -24.18 -4.00 1.92
N ARG A 98 -24.47 -3.01 1.06
CA ARG A 98 -25.58 -2.07 1.25
C ARG A 98 -26.92 -2.79 1.35
N LYS A 99 -27.18 -3.77 0.47
CA LYS A 99 -28.41 -4.58 0.52
C LYS A 99 -28.55 -5.29 1.87
N VAL A 100 -27.50 -5.97 2.33
CA VAL A 100 -27.50 -6.65 3.64
C VAL A 100 -27.76 -5.63 4.76
N ALA A 101 -27.11 -4.47 4.72
CA ALA A 101 -27.30 -3.44 5.74
C ALA A 101 -28.74 -2.89 5.80
N LEU A 102 -29.38 -2.69 4.64
CA LEU A 102 -30.78 -2.28 4.56
C LEU A 102 -31.73 -3.38 5.04
N GLU A 103 -31.49 -4.64 4.68
CA GLU A 103 -32.29 -5.79 5.15
C GLU A 103 -32.24 -5.93 6.68
N LYS A 104 -31.11 -5.58 7.30
CA LYS A 104 -30.93 -5.57 8.75
C LYS A 104 -31.46 -4.30 9.43
N ASN A 105 -31.97 -3.33 8.67
CA ASN A 105 -32.35 -2.00 9.17
C ASN A 105 -31.21 -1.35 9.98
N ALA A 106 -29.96 -1.56 9.55
CA ALA A 106 -28.79 -1.10 10.27
C ALA A 106 -28.76 0.42 10.35
N LYS A 107 -28.50 0.95 11.55
CA LYS A 107 -28.28 2.37 11.81
C LYS A 107 -26.81 2.64 12.13
N LYS A 108 -26.17 1.71 12.85
CA LYS A 108 -24.78 1.83 13.25
C LYS A 108 -23.99 0.60 12.81
N ILE A 109 -22.85 0.84 12.18
CA ILE A 109 -21.94 -0.17 11.66
C ILE A 109 -20.58 0.11 12.26
N VAL A 110 -19.96 -0.89 12.85
CA VAL A 110 -18.56 -0.83 13.27
C VAL A 110 -17.71 -1.61 12.27
N LYS A 111 -16.58 -1.05 11.88
CA LYS A 111 -15.68 -1.72 10.95
C LYS A 111 -14.24 -1.75 11.43
N SER A 112 -13.54 -2.80 11.01
CA SER A 112 -12.09 -2.85 11.05
C SER A 112 -11.52 -2.02 9.92
N LYS A 113 -10.30 -1.54 10.12
CA LYS A 113 -9.44 -1.14 9.03
C LYS A 113 -9.34 -2.24 7.96
N SER A 114 -9.67 -1.91 6.72
CA SER A 114 -9.48 -2.80 5.59
C SER A 114 -9.21 -2.02 4.31
N MET A 115 -8.08 -2.30 3.67
CA MET A 115 -7.76 -1.68 2.39
C MET A 115 -8.80 -1.99 1.32
N VAL A 116 -9.44 -3.16 1.37
CA VAL A 116 -10.44 -3.55 0.37
C VAL A 116 -11.76 -2.81 0.58
N THR A 117 -12.14 -2.50 1.83
CA THR A 117 -13.35 -1.67 2.06
C THR A 117 -13.12 -0.22 1.65
N GLU A 118 -11.88 0.27 1.80
CA GLU A 118 -11.46 1.55 1.20
C GLU A 118 -11.46 1.49 -0.33
N GLU A 119 -10.95 0.42 -0.97
CA GLU A 119 -10.95 0.24 -2.44
C GLU A 119 -12.33 0.35 -3.08
N ILE A 120 -13.37 -0.12 -2.38
CA ILE A 120 -14.75 -0.15 -2.90
C ILE A 120 -15.60 1.06 -2.46
N GLY A 121 -15.01 2.00 -1.70
CA GLY A 121 -15.70 3.20 -1.21
C GLY A 121 -16.84 2.89 -0.25
N LEU A 122 -16.67 1.87 0.58
CA LEU A 122 -17.78 1.29 1.35
C LEU A 122 -18.41 2.29 2.31
N ASN A 123 -17.60 3.11 2.98
CA ASN A 123 -18.10 4.09 3.95
C ASN A 123 -19.01 5.09 3.25
N GLU A 124 -18.57 5.67 2.12
CA GLU A 124 -19.37 6.67 1.41
C GLU A 124 -20.69 6.10 0.88
N VAL A 125 -20.73 4.80 0.53
CA VAL A 125 -21.96 4.13 0.08
C VAL A 125 -22.94 3.95 1.23
N LEU A 126 -22.48 3.52 2.40
CA LEU A 126 -23.34 3.27 3.58
C LEU A 126 -23.78 4.58 4.26
N GLU A 127 -22.90 5.57 4.34
CA GLU A 127 -23.20 6.89 4.90
C GLU A 127 -24.26 7.64 4.09
N LYS A 128 -24.30 7.45 2.76
CA LYS A 128 -25.37 8.00 1.90
C LYS A 128 -26.75 7.45 2.21
N GLU A 129 -26.84 6.25 2.79
CA GLU A 129 -28.09 5.67 3.28
C GLU A 129 -28.46 6.14 4.69
N GLY A 130 -27.68 7.07 5.28
CA GLY A 130 -27.90 7.59 6.63
C GLY A 130 -27.36 6.67 7.73
N MET A 131 -26.55 5.67 7.39
CA MET A 131 -25.91 4.78 8.38
C MET A 131 -24.66 5.42 8.94
N GLN A 132 -24.43 5.26 10.25
CA GLN A 132 -23.20 5.68 10.90
C GLN A 132 -22.17 4.56 10.79
N VAL A 133 -21.06 4.78 10.06
CA VAL A 133 -19.96 3.82 9.93
C VAL A 133 -18.80 4.27 10.80
N ILE A 134 -18.38 3.46 11.77
CA ILE A 134 -17.34 3.79 12.74
C ILE A 134 -16.13 2.88 12.55
N GLU A 135 -14.97 3.48 12.35
CA GLU A 135 -13.69 2.77 12.37
C GLU A 135 -13.33 2.35 13.79
N THR A 136 -12.83 1.14 13.92
CA THR A 136 -12.51 0.57 15.24
C THR A 136 -11.03 0.49 15.52
N ASP A 137 -10.18 0.43 14.49
CA ASP A 137 -8.72 0.57 14.58
C ASP A 137 -8.39 1.96 15.13
N LEU A 138 -7.54 2.06 16.16
CA LEU A 138 -7.25 3.35 16.80
C LEU A 138 -6.71 4.37 15.79
N GLY A 139 -5.83 3.95 14.89
CA GLY A 139 -5.23 4.83 13.91
C GLY A 139 -6.25 5.33 12.90
N GLU A 140 -7.07 4.45 12.32
CA GLU A 140 -8.14 4.86 11.39
C GLU A 140 -9.22 5.69 12.08
N TYR A 141 -9.59 5.37 13.33
CA TYR A 141 -10.56 6.16 14.09
C TYR A 141 -10.10 7.60 14.30
N LEU A 142 -8.82 7.79 14.67
CA LEU A 142 -8.22 9.13 14.81
C LEU A 142 -8.22 9.91 13.49
N LEU A 143 -8.02 9.23 12.37
CA LEU A 143 -8.10 9.86 11.05
C LEU A 143 -9.55 10.19 10.67
N GLN A 144 -10.50 9.29 10.98
CA GLN A 144 -11.92 9.50 10.72
C GLN A 144 -12.46 10.74 11.45
N ILE A 145 -12.18 10.89 12.75
CA ILE A 145 -12.65 12.05 13.53
C ILE A 145 -12.02 13.38 13.07
N SER A 146 -10.80 13.32 12.53
CA SER A 146 -10.08 14.51 12.03
C SER A 146 -10.34 14.80 10.55
N GLY A 147 -11.04 13.90 9.83
CA GLY A 147 -11.29 14.02 8.40
C GLY A 147 -10.03 13.85 7.54
N ASP A 148 -9.03 13.14 8.06
CA ASP A 148 -7.73 12.92 7.42
C ASP A 148 -7.69 11.54 6.72
N LYS A 149 -6.64 11.28 5.93
CA LYS A 149 -6.47 10.04 5.16
C LYS A 149 -5.30 9.20 5.67
N PRO A 150 -5.35 7.87 5.53
CA PRO A 150 -4.24 7.00 5.94
C PRO A 150 -2.99 7.25 5.09
N SER A 151 -1.84 7.12 5.73
CA SER A 151 -0.52 7.35 5.13
C SER A 151 0.36 6.10 5.12
N HIS A 152 -0.09 4.99 5.71
CA HIS A 152 0.66 3.74 5.78
C HIS A 152 -0.28 2.53 5.94
N ILE A 153 0.07 1.41 5.31
CA ILE A 153 -0.78 0.20 5.25
C ILE A 153 -0.89 -0.53 6.59
N VAL A 154 0.11 -0.43 7.48
CA VAL A 154 0.09 -0.98 8.85
C VAL A 154 -0.26 0.07 9.92
N VAL A 155 0.46 1.20 9.97
CA VAL A 155 0.29 2.27 10.98
C VAL A 155 -0.33 3.53 10.34
N PRO A 156 -1.65 3.59 10.11
CA PRO A 156 -2.26 4.56 9.18
C PRO A 156 -1.97 6.04 9.51
N ALA A 157 -1.96 6.39 10.80
CA ALA A 157 -1.69 7.74 11.31
C ALA A 157 -0.19 8.05 11.56
N ILE A 158 0.74 7.31 10.95
CA ILE A 158 2.20 7.47 11.15
C ILE A 158 2.74 8.89 10.89
N HIS A 159 2.01 9.72 10.13
CA HIS A 159 2.39 11.09 9.82
C HIS A 159 2.05 12.10 10.93
N LYS A 160 1.21 11.72 11.90
CA LYS A 160 0.82 12.56 13.03
C LYS A 160 1.70 12.30 14.24
N ASP A 161 2.00 13.36 14.98
CA ASP A 161 2.59 13.26 16.30
C ASP A 161 1.53 13.27 17.41
N ARG A 162 1.97 13.03 18.65
CA ARG A 162 1.09 12.97 19.82
C ARG A 162 0.38 14.30 20.10
N HIS A 163 1.01 15.43 19.79
CA HIS A 163 0.47 16.76 20.05
C HIS A 163 -0.73 17.03 19.13
N GLN A 164 -0.57 16.69 17.84
CA GLN A 164 -1.65 16.76 16.87
C GLN A 164 -2.81 15.82 17.23
N ILE A 165 -2.52 14.59 17.66
CA ILE A 165 -3.54 13.64 18.11
C ILE A 165 -4.32 14.18 19.32
N ARG A 166 -3.63 14.69 20.35
CA ARG A 166 -4.30 15.28 21.52
C ARG A 166 -5.18 16.45 21.14
N LYS A 167 -4.69 17.32 20.26
CA LYS A 167 -5.45 18.46 19.74
C LYS A 167 -6.73 18.01 19.04
N ASP A 168 -6.63 17.03 18.14
CA ASP A 168 -7.79 16.48 17.42
C ASP A 168 -8.80 15.88 18.40
N LEU A 169 -8.35 15.11 19.39
CA LEU A 169 -9.22 14.55 20.43
C LEU A 169 -9.91 15.63 21.27
N SER A 170 -9.19 16.71 21.59
CA SER A 170 -9.73 17.83 22.36
C SER A 170 -10.80 18.58 21.56
N GLU A 171 -10.49 18.96 20.32
CA GLU A 171 -11.38 19.75 19.45
C GLU A 171 -12.61 18.96 18.98
N LYS A 172 -12.47 17.66 18.74
CA LYS A 172 -13.54 16.83 18.16
C LYS A 172 -14.38 16.11 19.21
N LEU A 173 -13.77 15.69 20.31
CA LEU A 173 -14.40 14.81 21.30
C LEU A 173 -14.38 15.37 22.73
N GLY A 174 -13.80 16.56 22.95
CA GLY A 174 -13.76 17.21 24.27
C GLY A 174 -12.76 16.56 25.23
N TYR A 175 -11.66 15.98 24.72
CA TYR A 175 -10.60 15.44 25.58
C TYR A 175 -9.81 16.55 26.28
N GLU A 176 -9.74 16.48 27.61
CA GLU A 176 -9.00 17.44 28.46
C GLU A 176 -7.83 16.81 29.24
N GLY A 177 -7.59 15.51 29.05
CA GLY A 177 -6.56 14.77 29.78
C GLY A 177 -5.12 15.07 29.35
N GLU A 178 -4.20 14.33 29.97
CA GLU A 178 -2.76 14.42 29.76
C GLU A 178 -2.34 14.00 28.34
N GLU A 179 -1.19 14.50 27.89
CA GLU A 179 -0.62 14.13 26.60
C GLU A 179 0.20 12.83 26.66
N THR A 180 -0.38 11.81 27.26
CA THR A 180 0.19 10.46 27.32
C THR A 180 -0.54 9.53 26.36
N PRO A 181 0.17 8.63 25.64
CA PRO A 181 -0.48 7.60 24.84
C PRO A 181 -1.50 6.78 25.64
N GLU A 182 -1.21 6.50 26.90
CA GLU A 182 -2.04 5.72 27.81
C GLU A 182 -3.39 6.40 28.07
N ASP A 183 -3.39 7.68 28.42
CA ASP A 183 -4.63 8.40 28.77
C ASP A 183 -5.48 8.70 27.54
N MET A 184 -4.85 9.08 26.43
CA MET A 184 -5.56 9.29 25.15
C MET A 184 -6.19 7.98 24.65
N THR A 185 -5.45 6.86 24.71
CA THR A 185 -5.97 5.55 24.29
C THR A 185 -7.10 5.09 25.21
N ARG A 186 -7.00 5.34 26.52
CA ARG A 186 -8.07 5.03 27.48
C ARG A 186 -9.35 5.78 27.16
N PHE A 187 -9.25 7.08 26.90
CA PHE A 187 -10.39 7.91 26.51
C PHE A 187 -11.05 7.41 25.21
N VAL A 188 -10.27 7.15 24.16
CA VAL A 188 -10.80 6.61 22.91
C VAL A 188 -11.47 5.25 23.12
N ARG A 189 -10.84 4.37 23.92
CA ARG A 189 -11.40 3.05 24.25
C ARG A 189 -12.75 3.14 24.95
N GLU A 190 -12.95 4.13 25.83
CA GLU A 190 -14.24 4.36 26.50
C GLU A 190 -15.32 4.83 25.51
N LYS A 191 -14.96 5.70 24.56
CA LYS A 191 -15.88 6.17 23.51
C LYS A 191 -16.33 5.05 22.58
N ILE A 192 -15.38 4.35 21.96
CA ILE A 192 -15.69 3.29 20.97
C ILE A 192 -16.39 2.09 21.65
N ARG A 193 -16.24 1.90 22.97
CA ARG A 193 -16.92 0.80 23.70
C ARG A 193 -18.43 0.78 23.47
N GLN A 194 -19.07 1.95 23.49
CA GLN A 194 -20.51 2.07 23.27
C GLN A 194 -20.87 1.75 21.83
N ASP A 195 -20.05 2.20 20.87
CA ASP A 195 -20.29 1.92 19.45
C ASP A 195 -20.31 0.42 19.15
N PHE A 196 -19.46 -0.39 19.78
CA PHE A 196 -19.53 -1.85 19.62
C PHE A 196 -20.81 -2.48 20.16
N LEU A 197 -21.36 -1.95 21.27
CA LEU A 197 -22.57 -2.49 21.91
C LEU A 197 -23.84 -2.11 21.15
N GLU A 198 -23.82 -0.95 20.49
CA GLU A 198 -24.95 -0.40 19.74
C GLU A 198 -24.93 -0.78 18.25
N ALA A 199 -23.84 -1.36 17.75
CA ALA A 199 -23.71 -1.69 16.34
C ALA A 199 -24.59 -2.85 15.89
N ASP A 200 -25.28 -2.66 14.77
CA ASP A 200 -26.13 -3.67 14.13
C ASP A 200 -25.28 -4.66 13.31
N ILE A 201 -24.21 -4.14 12.69
CA ILE A 201 -23.33 -4.89 11.80
C ILE A 201 -21.86 -4.63 12.13
N GLY A 202 -21.11 -5.71 12.16
CA GLY A 202 -19.66 -5.72 12.16
C GLY A 202 -19.10 -5.95 10.77
N ILE A 203 -18.16 -5.12 10.32
CA ILE A 203 -17.47 -5.33 9.04
C ILE A 203 -15.98 -5.52 9.28
N SER A 204 -15.39 -6.55 8.69
CA SER A 204 -13.95 -6.78 8.76
C SER A 204 -13.29 -6.89 7.40
N GLY A 205 -11.98 -6.64 7.35
CA GLY A 205 -11.15 -7.17 6.28
C GLY A 205 -10.88 -8.65 6.43
N CYS A 206 -9.85 -9.13 5.74
CA CYS A 206 -9.33 -10.48 5.85
C CYS A 206 -7.83 -10.47 5.52
N ASN A 207 -6.98 -10.93 6.45
CA ASN A 207 -5.56 -11.10 6.17
C ASN A 207 -5.34 -12.32 5.25
N PHE A 208 -5.94 -13.45 5.64
CA PHE A 208 -5.99 -14.69 4.88
C PHE A 208 -7.28 -15.44 5.19
N ALA A 209 -7.90 -16.04 4.18
CA ALA A 209 -8.90 -17.06 4.33
C ALA A 209 -8.25 -18.44 4.11
N VAL A 210 -8.64 -19.43 4.91
CA VAL A 210 -8.13 -20.80 4.86
C VAL A 210 -9.17 -21.66 4.13
N ALA A 211 -8.80 -22.13 2.94
CA ALA A 211 -9.73 -22.81 2.04
C ALA A 211 -10.24 -24.13 2.63
N GLU A 212 -9.39 -24.92 3.31
CA GLU A 212 -9.80 -26.22 3.88
C GLU A 212 -10.90 -26.15 4.94
N THR A 213 -10.98 -25.06 5.69
CA THR A 213 -11.91 -24.91 6.84
C THR A 213 -12.95 -23.84 6.64
N GLY A 214 -12.85 -23.00 5.61
CA GLY A 214 -13.76 -21.85 5.44
C GLY A 214 -13.54 -20.76 6.50
N SER A 215 -12.34 -20.70 7.08
CA SER A 215 -12.01 -19.75 8.15
C SER A 215 -11.42 -18.45 7.59
N VAL A 216 -11.74 -17.31 8.19
CA VAL A 216 -11.07 -16.03 7.91
C VAL A 216 -10.19 -15.60 9.08
N CYS A 217 -8.99 -15.11 8.76
CA CYS A 217 -7.98 -14.68 9.71
C CYS A 217 -7.93 -13.16 9.83
N LEU A 218 -7.88 -12.69 11.07
CA LEU A 218 -7.64 -11.30 11.43
C LEU A 218 -6.40 -11.22 12.31
N VAL A 219 -5.42 -10.44 11.86
CA VAL A 219 -4.12 -10.27 12.52
C VAL A 219 -4.05 -8.84 13.06
N THR A 220 -4.16 -8.67 14.38
CA THR A 220 -4.22 -7.34 15.01
C THR A 220 -3.29 -7.24 16.22
N ASN A 221 -2.89 -6.01 16.55
CA ASN A 221 -2.22 -5.71 17.82
C ASN A 221 -3.19 -5.16 18.87
N GLU A 222 -4.42 -4.88 18.46
CA GLU A 222 -5.50 -4.33 19.28
C GLU A 222 -6.62 -5.38 19.39
N GLY A 223 -7.24 -5.49 20.58
CA GLY A 223 -8.30 -6.46 20.85
C GLY A 223 -9.71 -5.99 20.47
N ASN A 224 -9.83 -4.76 19.96
CA ASN A 224 -11.04 -4.11 19.46
C ASN A 224 -11.75 -4.92 18.36
N LEU A 225 -10.99 -5.49 17.42
CA LEU A 225 -11.59 -6.18 16.27
C LEU A 225 -12.37 -7.44 16.66
N ARG A 226 -12.00 -8.09 17.79
CA ARG A 226 -12.82 -9.18 18.33
C ARG A 226 -14.23 -8.67 18.65
N LEU A 227 -14.35 -7.49 19.26
CA LEU A 227 -15.66 -6.91 19.59
C LEU A 227 -16.48 -6.58 18.34
N ALA A 228 -15.85 -6.01 17.31
CA ALA A 228 -16.53 -5.73 16.04
C ALA A 228 -17.02 -6.98 15.32
N THR A 229 -16.42 -8.15 15.56
CA THR A 229 -16.77 -9.39 14.86
C THR A 229 -17.65 -10.34 15.67
N THR A 230 -17.74 -10.14 17.00
CA THR A 230 -18.50 -11.05 17.89
C THR A 230 -19.70 -10.42 18.57
N LEU A 231 -19.78 -9.09 18.72
CA LEU A 231 -20.91 -8.42 19.38
C LEU A 231 -22.07 -8.12 18.42
N PRO A 232 -21.84 -7.57 17.20
CA PRO A 232 -22.92 -7.37 16.26
C PRO A 232 -23.52 -8.71 15.82
N LYS A 233 -24.84 -8.74 15.63
CA LYS A 233 -25.55 -9.95 15.19
C LYS A 233 -25.20 -10.37 13.77
N THR A 234 -24.74 -9.45 12.93
CA THR A 234 -24.32 -9.73 11.55
C THR A 234 -22.86 -9.35 11.38
N HIS A 235 -22.06 -10.26 10.85
CA HIS A 235 -20.67 -10.00 10.48
C HIS A 235 -20.47 -10.15 8.97
N ILE A 236 -19.85 -9.14 8.35
CA ILE A 236 -19.48 -9.15 6.94
C ILE A 236 -17.95 -9.05 6.84
N ALA A 237 -17.30 -10.11 6.37
CA ALA A 237 -15.89 -10.11 6.02
C ALA A 237 -15.71 -9.78 4.54
N VAL A 238 -14.81 -8.84 4.22
CA VAL A 238 -14.52 -8.43 2.84
C VAL A 238 -13.06 -8.73 2.51
N MET A 239 -12.83 -9.43 1.41
CA MET A 239 -11.49 -9.84 0.98
C MET A 239 -11.28 -9.68 -0.52
N GLY A 240 -10.05 -9.38 -0.93
CA GLY A 240 -9.65 -9.59 -2.33
C GLY A 240 -9.55 -11.08 -2.62
N MET A 241 -9.92 -11.51 -3.83
CA MET A 241 -9.92 -12.93 -4.22
C MET A 241 -8.59 -13.64 -3.99
N GLU A 242 -7.46 -12.93 -3.99
CA GLU A 242 -6.13 -13.49 -3.81
C GLU A 242 -5.77 -13.82 -2.35
N ARG A 243 -6.60 -13.44 -1.37
CA ARG A 243 -6.29 -13.49 0.08
C ARG A 243 -6.45 -14.88 0.69
N LEU A 244 -5.87 -15.92 0.08
CA LEU A 244 -6.04 -17.32 0.48
C LEU A 244 -4.77 -17.99 1.00
N ALA A 245 -4.96 -18.98 1.86
CA ALA A 245 -4.02 -20.04 2.17
C ALA A 245 -4.76 -21.40 2.01
N PRO A 246 -4.10 -22.45 1.50
CA PRO A 246 -4.74 -23.76 1.35
C PRO A 246 -5.16 -24.34 2.70
N THR A 247 -4.19 -24.46 3.62
CA THR A 247 -4.38 -25.04 4.96
C THR A 247 -3.82 -24.16 6.08
N PHE A 248 -4.09 -24.55 7.32
CA PHE A 248 -3.48 -23.96 8.50
C PHE A 248 -1.94 -24.10 8.52
N GLN A 249 -1.37 -25.11 7.84
CA GLN A 249 0.09 -25.24 7.75
C GLN A 249 0.69 -24.12 6.89
N GLU A 250 0.09 -23.83 5.73
CA GLU A 250 0.57 -22.74 4.88
C GLU A 250 0.31 -21.37 5.50
N VAL A 251 -0.83 -21.18 6.17
CA VAL A 251 -1.15 -19.88 6.76
C VAL A 251 -0.24 -19.55 7.94
N ASP A 252 0.23 -20.55 8.71
CA ASP A 252 1.20 -20.37 9.79
C ASP A 252 2.51 -19.75 9.26
N VAL A 253 3.00 -20.24 8.11
CA VAL A 253 4.15 -19.66 7.40
C VAL A 253 3.89 -18.20 7.05
N LEU A 254 2.72 -17.90 6.47
CA LEU A 254 2.40 -16.55 6.01
C LEU A 254 2.21 -15.56 7.16
N ILE A 255 1.60 -15.97 8.27
CA ILE A 255 1.42 -15.15 9.48
C ILE A 255 2.76 -14.93 10.18
N THR A 256 3.57 -15.97 10.30
CA THR A 256 4.95 -15.91 10.83
C THR A 256 5.76 -14.84 10.11
N MET A 257 5.64 -14.79 8.78
CA MET A 257 6.33 -13.82 7.93
C MET A 257 5.69 -12.42 7.98
N LEU A 258 4.36 -12.35 8.07
CA LEU A 258 3.61 -11.11 8.22
C LEU A 258 4.01 -10.37 9.50
N ALA A 259 3.93 -11.00 10.66
CA ALA A 259 4.18 -10.37 11.95
C ALA A 259 5.61 -9.79 12.06
N ARG A 260 6.60 -10.58 11.61
CA ARG A 260 8.01 -10.17 11.62
C ARG A 260 8.28 -9.03 10.64
N SER A 261 7.66 -9.07 9.46
CA SER A 261 7.87 -8.06 8.42
C SER A 261 7.12 -6.75 8.69
N ALA A 262 5.96 -6.82 9.35
CA ALA A 262 5.08 -5.68 9.55
C ALA A 262 5.45 -4.83 10.76
N VAL A 263 5.58 -5.48 11.92
CA VAL A 263 5.79 -4.78 13.21
C VAL A 263 7.06 -5.23 13.92
N GLY A 264 7.79 -6.21 13.37
CA GLY A 264 9.00 -6.72 13.99
C GLY A 264 8.71 -7.50 15.28
N ALA A 265 7.67 -8.33 15.26
CA ALA A 265 7.32 -9.23 16.37
C ALA A 265 7.23 -10.70 15.91
N LYS A 266 7.41 -11.65 16.84
CA LYS A 266 7.24 -13.09 16.57
C LYS A 266 5.82 -13.44 16.15
N LEU A 267 4.86 -12.79 16.79
CA LEU A 267 3.43 -12.87 16.55
C LEU A 267 2.83 -11.51 16.94
N THR A 268 1.71 -11.14 16.32
CA THR A 268 0.93 -9.96 16.77
C THR A 268 0.19 -10.26 18.07
N GLY A 269 -0.34 -9.21 18.70
CA GLY A 269 -1.09 -9.35 19.96
C GLY A 269 -2.29 -10.31 19.87
N TYR A 270 -2.97 -10.35 18.73
CA TYR A 270 -4.12 -11.21 18.48
C TYR A 270 -4.05 -11.81 17.07
N ASN A 271 -4.43 -13.08 16.96
CA ASN A 271 -4.71 -13.79 15.72
C ASN A 271 -6.07 -14.45 15.88
N THR A 272 -7.10 -13.84 15.31
CA THR A 272 -8.47 -14.29 15.45
C THR A 272 -8.88 -15.07 14.20
N TRP A 273 -9.46 -16.25 14.43
CA TRP A 273 -9.95 -17.14 13.40
C TRP A 273 -11.46 -17.22 13.51
N LEU A 274 -12.17 -16.84 12.45
CA LEU A 274 -13.63 -16.85 12.40
C LEU A 274 -14.07 -17.88 11.37
N THR A 275 -14.89 -18.84 11.80
CA THR A 275 -15.31 -20.00 11.01
C THR A 275 -16.84 -20.06 10.96
N GLY A 276 -17.45 -19.04 10.37
CA GLY A 276 -18.91 -18.92 10.25
C GLY A 276 -19.58 -18.18 11.43
N PRO A 277 -20.93 -18.21 11.46
CA PRO A 277 -21.72 -17.67 12.57
C PRO A 277 -21.59 -18.51 13.84
N ARG A 278 -22.09 -17.99 14.95
CA ARG A 278 -22.14 -18.73 16.22
C ARG A 278 -22.98 -20.01 16.09
N LEU A 279 -22.55 -21.06 16.77
CA LEU A 279 -23.25 -22.34 16.84
C LEU A 279 -24.37 -22.31 17.88
N ALA A 280 -25.27 -23.29 17.78
CA ALA A 280 -26.34 -23.46 18.76
C ALA A 280 -25.76 -23.70 20.16
N GLY A 281 -26.14 -22.85 21.13
CA GLY A 281 -25.66 -22.91 22.51
C GLY A 281 -24.44 -22.04 22.81
N GLU A 282 -23.81 -21.42 21.81
CA GLU A 282 -22.75 -20.44 22.02
C GLU A 282 -23.31 -19.09 22.50
N THR A 283 -22.60 -18.47 23.44
CA THR A 283 -23.05 -17.24 24.11
C THR A 283 -22.67 -15.97 23.34
N ASP A 284 -21.64 -16.03 22.50
CA ASP A 284 -21.09 -14.91 21.73
C ASP A 284 -20.92 -15.28 20.25
N GLY A 285 -20.76 -14.26 19.40
CA GLY A 285 -20.58 -14.43 17.96
C GLY A 285 -21.79 -13.96 17.14
N PRO A 286 -21.59 -13.72 15.84
CA PRO A 286 -22.65 -13.24 14.97
C PRO A 286 -23.67 -14.34 14.70
N GLU A 287 -24.95 -13.99 14.60
CA GLU A 287 -26.02 -14.86 14.15
C GLU A 287 -25.97 -15.12 12.64
N GLU A 288 -25.37 -14.20 11.88
CA GLU A 288 -25.21 -14.29 10.43
C GLU A 288 -23.82 -13.85 9.98
N PHE A 289 -23.21 -14.63 9.10
CA PHE A 289 -21.88 -14.37 8.54
C PHE A 289 -21.94 -14.27 7.01
N HIS A 290 -21.35 -13.22 6.46
CA HIS A 290 -21.18 -13.03 5.02
C HIS A 290 -19.70 -12.89 4.67
N LEU A 291 -19.24 -13.64 3.67
CA LEU A 291 -17.94 -13.47 3.04
C LEU A 291 -18.13 -12.84 1.66
N VAL A 292 -17.66 -11.61 1.50
CA VAL A 292 -17.65 -10.87 0.22
C VAL A 292 -16.26 -10.96 -0.38
N ILE A 293 -16.16 -11.66 -1.51
CA ILE A 293 -14.92 -11.88 -2.25
C ILE A 293 -14.91 -10.92 -3.45
N VAL A 294 -13.89 -10.08 -3.52
CA VAL A 294 -13.79 -8.99 -4.48
C VAL A 294 -12.67 -9.26 -5.48
N ASP A 295 -13.02 -9.29 -6.77
CA ASP A 295 -12.07 -9.27 -7.87
C ASP A 295 -11.54 -7.84 -8.07
N ASN A 296 -12.38 -6.94 -8.59
CA ASN A 296 -12.06 -5.54 -8.85
C ASN A 296 -10.76 -5.38 -9.67
N GLY A 297 -10.60 -6.16 -10.74
CA GLY A 297 -9.46 -6.13 -11.66
C GLY A 297 -8.28 -7.04 -11.29
N ARG A 298 -8.42 -7.87 -10.25
CA ARG A 298 -7.39 -8.84 -9.84
C ARG A 298 -7.27 -10.02 -10.81
N SER A 299 -8.35 -10.44 -11.46
CA SER A 299 -8.30 -11.44 -12.53
C SER A 299 -7.45 -10.96 -13.71
N ASP A 300 -7.59 -9.70 -14.11
CA ASP A 300 -6.76 -9.10 -15.17
C ASP A 300 -5.28 -9.01 -14.74
N ILE A 301 -5.03 -8.65 -13.48
CA ILE A 301 -3.67 -8.64 -12.93
C ILE A 301 -3.07 -10.05 -12.96
N LEU A 302 -3.84 -11.07 -12.57
CA LEU A 302 -3.42 -12.46 -12.57
C LEU A 302 -3.07 -12.95 -13.98
N ALA A 303 -3.85 -12.55 -14.99
CA ALA A 303 -3.60 -12.87 -16.39
C ALA A 303 -2.44 -12.07 -17.02
N SER A 304 -1.91 -11.06 -16.33
CA SER A 304 -0.89 -10.15 -16.85
C SER A 304 0.54 -10.48 -16.39
N GLU A 305 1.49 -9.72 -16.94
CA GLU A 305 2.89 -9.69 -16.47
C GLU A 305 3.07 -9.15 -15.03
N PHE A 306 2.00 -8.65 -14.41
CA PHE A 306 2.00 -8.11 -13.05
C PHE A 306 1.52 -9.09 -11.97
N GLN A 307 1.14 -10.33 -12.34
CA GLN A 307 0.55 -11.33 -11.43
C GLN A 307 1.28 -11.50 -10.09
N GLU A 308 2.60 -11.32 -10.08
CA GLU A 308 3.43 -11.47 -8.89
C GLU A 308 3.06 -10.49 -7.77
N VAL A 309 2.43 -9.35 -8.09
CA VAL A 309 1.96 -8.38 -7.09
C VAL A 309 0.87 -8.97 -6.19
N LEU A 310 0.08 -9.93 -6.68
CA LEU A 310 -1.01 -10.59 -5.95
C LEU A 310 -0.49 -11.51 -4.82
N ARG A 311 0.82 -11.80 -4.78
CA ARG A 311 1.43 -12.47 -3.64
C ARG A 311 1.39 -11.62 -2.36
N CYS A 312 1.18 -10.30 -2.47
CA CYS A 312 1.37 -9.34 -1.38
C CYS A 312 0.56 -9.69 -0.14
N ILE A 313 1.22 -9.83 1.01
CA ILE A 313 0.59 -10.09 2.32
C ILE A 313 0.33 -8.81 3.14
N ARG A 314 0.43 -7.63 2.51
CA ARG A 314 0.19 -6.31 3.13
C ARG A 314 1.03 -5.99 4.37
N CYS A 315 2.22 -6.58 4.50
CA CYS A 315 3.11 -6.32 5.65
C CYS A 315 3.72 -4.91 5.70
N GLY A 316 3.74 -4.13 4.62
CA GLY A 316 4.33 -2.78 4.63
C GLY A 316 5.87 -2.73 4.66
N ALA A 317 6.60 -3.85 4.72
CA ALA A 317 8.07 -3.86 4.74
C ALA A 317 8.71 -3.08 3.57
N CYS A 318 8.08 -3.09 2.40
CA CYS A 318 8.53 -2.31 1.25
C CYS A 318 8.40 -0.79 1.44
N LEU A 319 7.43 -0.30 2.22
CA LEU A 319 7.31 1.13 2.58
C LEU A 319 8.44 1.48 3.56
N ASN A 320 8.66 0.62 4.55
CA ASN A 320 9.60 0.88 5.64
C ASN A 320 11.08 0.93 5.20
N THR A 321 11.42 0.30 4.07
CA THR A 321 12.77 0.40 3.47
C THR A 321 12.87 1.47 2.38
N CYS A 322 11.75 2.03 1.91
CA CYS A 322 11.74 2.89 0.73
C CYS A 322 12.28 4.30 1.05
N PRO A 323 13.34 4.76 0.35
CA PRO A 323 13.89 6.10 0.56
C PRO A 323 12.97 7.22 0.05
N ALA A 324 12.17 6.96 -0.99
CA ALA A 324 11.19 7.94 -1.48
C ALA A 324 10.06 8.12 -0.44
N TYR A 325 9.49 7.02 0.06
CA TYR A 325 8.46 7.05 1.10
C TYR A 325 8.96 7.76 2.37
N ARG A 326 10.24 7.59 2.74
CA ARG A 326 10.87 8.31 3.86
C ARG A 326 10.80 9.85 3.72
N GLN A 327 10.80 10.37 2.50
CA GLN A 327 10.81 11.83 2.25
C GLN A 327 9.41 12.41 2.03
N ILE A 328 8.52 11.67 1.35
CA ILE A 328 7.21 12.19 0.93
C ILE A 328 6.02 11.58 1.70
N GLY A 329 6.29 10.68 2.66
CA GLY A 329 5.27 9.95 3.41
C GLY A 329 4.31 9.16 2.50
N GLY A 330 3.14 8.83 3.05
CA GLY A 330 2.07 8.20 2.28
C GLY A 330 1.30 9.17 1.40
N HIS A 331 1.01 10.37 1.91
CA HIS A 331 0.19 11.36 1.22
C HIS A 331 0.82 11.88 -0.07
N GLY A 332 2.16 11.87 -0.18
CA GLY A 332 2.85 12.21 -1.44
C GLY A 332 2.45 11.32 -2.62
N TYR A 333 2.09 10.05 -2.36
CA TYR A 333 1.61 9.14 -3.39
C TYR A 333 0.17 9.46 -3.84
N GLY A 334 -0.66 10.11 -3.01
CA GLY A 334 -2.05 10.44 -3.37
C GLY A 334 -2.95 9.22 -3.60
N SER A 335 -2.59 8.07 -3.03
CA SER A 335 -3.31 6.81 -3.11
C SER A 335 -3.43 6.18 -1.72
N ILE A 336 -4.51 5.44 -1.46
CA ILE A 336 -4.65 4.62 -0.23
C ILE A 336 -3.54 3.56 -0.13
N TYR A 337 -2.96 3.17 -1.27
CA TYR A 337 -1.78 2.34 -1.35
C TYR A 337 -0.55 3.21 -1.61
N PRO A 338 0.25 3.55 -0.58
CA PRO A 338 1.50 4.29 -0.78
C PRO A 338 2.70 3.35 -0.99
N GLY A 339 3.85 3.96 -1.29
CA GLY A 339 5.13 3.25 -1.37
C GLY A 339 5.27 2.33 -2.58
N PRO A 340 6.27 1.42 -2.56
CA PRO A 340 6.56 0.57 -3.72
C PRO A 340 5.43 -0.36 -4.14
N ILE A 341 4.66 -0.92 -3.19
CA ILE A 341 3.48 -1.73 -3.51
C ILE A 341 2.37 -0.88 -4.15
N GLY A 342 2.18 0.35 -3.67
CA GLY A 342 1.26 1.33 -4.23
C GLY A 342 1.58 1.72 -5.67
N ALA A 343 2.86 1.96 -5.93
CA ALA A 343 3.36 2.29 -7.27
C ALA A 343 3.16 1.17 -8.31
N VAL A 344 2.84 -0.06 -7.87
CA VAL A 344 2.42 -1.16 -8.75
C VAL A 344 0.90 -1.30 -8.77
N ILE A 345 0.26 -1.39 -7.61
CA ILE A 345 -1.15 -1.78 -7.56
C ILE A 345 -2.12 -0.65 -7.96
N SER A 346 -1.78 0.61 -7.66
CA SER A 346 -2.69 1.73 -7.98
C SER A 346 -2.88 1.96 -9.48
N PRO A 347 -1.85 1.93 -10.33
CA PRO A 347 -2.05 1.97 -11.78
C PRO A 347 -2.84 0.77 -12.33
N LEU A 348 -2.72 -0.41 -11.72
CA LEU A 348 -3.45 -1.61 -12.14
C LEU A 348 -4.94 -1.54 -11.80
N LEU A 349 -5.28 -1.11 -10.58
CA LEU A 349 -6.68 -1.05 -10.13
C LEU A 349 -7.38 0.25 -10.52
N GLY A 350 -6.64 1.36 -10.58
CA GLY A 350 -7.21 2.70 -10.79
C GLY A 350 -6.82 3.35 -12.13
N GLY A 351 -6.03 2.66 -12.95
CA GLY A 351 -5.63 3.12 -14.27
C GLY A 351 -4.47 4.12 -14.29
N TYR A 352 -3.83 4.25 -15.46
CA TYR A 352 -2.71 5.17 -15.66
C TYR A 352 -3.12 6.65 -15.70
N ASP A 353 -4.36 6.98 -16.02
CA ASP A 353 -4.76 8.38 -16.12
C ASP A 353 -4.70 9.11 -14.77
N GLU A 354 -4.97 8.39 -13.68
CA GLU A 354 -4.86 8.90 -12.32
C GLU A 354 -3.50 8.62 -11.66
N PHE A 355 -2.83 7.50 -12.00
CA PHE A 355 -1.68 7.00 -11.23
C PHE A 355 -0.37 6.82 -12.02
N LYS A 356 -0.26 7.33 -13.25
CA LYS A 356 0.96 7.22 -14.08
C LYS A 356 2.21 7.83 -13.43
N GLU A 357 2.09 8.78 -12.51
CA GLU A 357 3.23 9.40 -11.85
C GLU A 357 3.86 8.51 -10.77
N LEU A 358 3.11 7.57 -10.18
CA LEU A 358 3.60 6.76 -9.06
C LEU A 358 4.78 5.85 -9.45
N PRO A 359 4.77 5.18 -10.61
CA PRO A 359 5.95 4.46 -11.08
C PRO A 359 7.20 5.33 -11.20
N TYR A 360 7.06 6.63 -11.48
CA TYR A 360 8.19 7.58 -11.59
C TYR A 360 8.67 8.14 -10.25
N ALA A 361 7.92 7.94 -9.15
CA ALA A 361 8.38 8.27 -7.80
C ALA A 361 9.49 7.32 -7.30
N CYS A 362 9.65 6.14 -7.92
CA CYS A 362 10.63 5.14 -7.52
C CYS A 362 12.03 5.43 -8.11
N SER A 363 13.09 5.27 -7.30
CA SER A 363 14.48 5.33 -7.78
C SER A 363 14.99 4.02 -8.38
N LEU A 364 14.18 2.95 -8.39
CA LEU A 364 14.56 1.59 -8.81
C LEU A 364 15.77 1.03 -8.03
N CYS A 365 15.96 1.43 -6.77
CA CYS A 365 17.09 0.98 -5.94
C CYS A 365 17.02 -0.49 -5.48
N ASN A 366 15.95 -1.22 -5.81
CA ASN A 366 15.73 -2.64 -5.45
C ASN A 366 15.65 -2.97 -3.94
N ALA A 367 15.70 -1.99 -3.03
CA ALA A 367 15.61 -2.23 -1.58
C ALA A 367 14.30 -2.93 -1.17
N CYS A 368 13.17 -2.60 -1.81
CA CYS A 368 11.89 -3.26 -1.55
C CYS A 368 11.90 -4.76 -1.89
N ASN A 369 12.69 -5.18 -2.88
CA ASN A 369 12.81 -6.57 -3.29
C ASN A 369 13.60 -7.39 -2.26
N SER A 370 14.65 -6.81 -1.67
CA SER A 370 15.49 -7.51 -0.71
C SER A 370 14.75 -7.81 0.60
N VAL A 371 13.79 -6.97 0.99
CA VAL A 371 13.04 -7.14 2.25
C VAL A 371 11.71 -7.89 2.11
N CYS A 372 11.19 -8.05 0.89
CA CYS A 372 9.85 -8.61 0.68
C CYS A 372 9.77 -10.08 1.14
N PRO A 373 8.89 -10.42 2.11
CA PRO A 373 8.79 -11.78 2.65
C PRO A 373 8.25 -12.79 1.65
N VAL A 374 7.52 -12.34 0.63
CA VAL A 374 6.91 -13.17 -0.43
C VAL A 374 7.57 -12.94 -1.80
N ARG A 375 8.81 -12.44 -1.78
CA ARG A 375 9.69 -12.21 -2.96
C ARG A 375 8.98 -11.57 -4.16
N ILE A 376 8.24 -10.49 -3.95
CA ILE A 376 7.68 -9.71 -5.06
C ILE A 376 8.78 -8.81 -5.61
N PRO A 377 9.09 -8.87 -6.92
CA PRO A 377 10.09 -8.00 -7.54
C PRO A 377 9.48 -6.64 -7.86
N LEU A 378 9.09 -5.90 -6.82
CA LEU A 378 8.40 -4.61 -6.93
C LEU A 378 9.16 -3.61 -7.82
N ALA A 379 10.48 -3.54 -7.74
CA ALA A 379 11.25 -2.64 -8.60
C ALA A 379 11.10 -2.97 -10.10
N GLN A 380 11.07 -4.26 -10.45
CA GLN A 380 10.90 -4.73 -11.83
C GLN A 380 9.47 -4.48 -12.30
N LEU A 381 8.47 -4.75 -11.45
CA LEU A 381 7.07 -4.44 -11.76
C LEU A 381 6.86 -2.92 -11.96
N ILE A 382 7.52 -2.08 -11.16
CA ILE A 382 7.48 -0.62 -11.36
C ILE A 382 8.15 -0.22 -12.67
N LEU A 383 9.30 -0.81 -13.01
CA LEU A 383 9.95 -0.58 -14.31
C LEU A 383 9.01 -1.00 -15.46
N LYS A 384 8.30 -2.10 -15.28
CA LYS A 384 7.33 -2.63 -16.24
C LYS A 384 6.18 -1.67 -16.52
N HIS A 385 5.67 -0.99 -15.51
CA HIS A 385 4.73 0.12 -15.71
C HIS A 385 5.32 1.22 -16.60
N ARG A 386 6.60 1.59 -16.41
CA ARG A 386 7.25 2.61 -17.24
C ARG A 386 7.35 2.16 -18.70
N GLU A 387 7.70 0.89 -18.95
CA GLU A 387 7.69 0.29 -20.29
C GLU A 387 6.29 0.36 -20.92
N LYS A 388 5.26 -0.10 -20.20
CA LYS A 388 3.86 -0.06 -20.67
C LYS A 388 3.36 1.34 -20.99
N MET A 389 3.72 2.33 -20.16
CA MET A 389 3.32 3.72 -20.43
C MET A 389 3.97 4.27 -21.71
N VAL A 390 5.18 3.83 -22.04
CA VAL A 390 5.81 4.16 -23.33
C VAL A 390 5.07 3.48 -24.48
N GLU A 391 4.78 2.18 -24.38
CA GLU A 391 4.02 1.41 -25.39
C GLU A 391 2.65 2.04 -25.66
N LEU A 392 1.96 2.50 -24.61
CA LEU A 392 0.64 3.13 -24.67
C LEU A 392 0.70 4.62 -25.04
N GLY A 393 1.88 5.20 -25.27
CA GLY A 393 2.04 6.62 -25.60
C GLY A 393 1.63 7.59 -24.49
N LYS A 394 1.57 7.13 -23.23
CA LYS A 394 1.20 7.91 -22.05
C LYS A 394 2.34 8.79 -21.50
N THR A 395 3.54 8.73 -22.10
CA THR A 395 4.67 9.62 -21.76
C THR A 395 4.62 10.97 -22.50
N PRO A 396 5.21 12.05 -21.92
CA PRO A 396 5.25 13.37 -22.56
C PRO A 396 5.79 13.35 -23.99
N ALA A 397 5.12 14.04 -24.91
CA ALA A 397 5.50 14.06 -26.33
C ALA A 397 6.92 14.61 -26.55
N MET A 398 7.32 15.65 -25.80
CA MET A 398 8.67 16.20 -25.85
C MET A 398 9.74 15.20 -25.41
N GLU A 399 9.46 14.34 -24.44
CA GLU A 399 10.39 13.29 -24.00
C GLU A 399 10.56 12.23 -25.09
N ARG A 400 9.45 11.81 -25.72
CA ARG A 400 9.52 10.88 -26.85
C ARG A 400 10.31 11.44 -28.02
N LEU A 401 10.09 12.72 -28.35
CA LEU A 401 10.83 13.40 -29.42
C LEU A 401 12.32 13.55 -29.09
N SER A 402 12.67 13.88 -27.84
CA SER A 402 14.07 14.03 -27.44
C SER A 402 14.81 12.70 -27.47
N ILE A 403 14.19 11.62 -27.00
CA ILE A 403 14.76 10.26 -27.08
C ILE A 403 14.87 9.81 -28.54
N PHE A 404 13.86 10.06 -29.38
CA PHE A 404 13.92 9.75 -30.81
C PHE A 404 15.07 10.50 -31.52
N GLY A 405 15.22 11.80 -31.24
CA GLY A 405 16.32 12.60 -31.78
C GLY A 405 17.68 12.10 -31.30
N PHE A 406 17.82 11.80 -30.01
CA PHE A 406 19.04 11.25 -29.42
C PHE A 406 19.42 9.89 -30.03
N THR A 407 18.47 8.95 -30.11
CA THR A 407 18.70 7.61 -30.66
C THR A 407 19.08 7.67 -32.13
N THR A 408 18.40 8.50 -32.93
CA THR A 408 18.75 8.73 -34.34
C THR A 408 20.16 9.31 -34.50
N ALA A 409 20.50 10.31 -33.68
CA ALA A 409 21.82 10.95 -33.72
C ALA A 409 22.95 10.02 -33.27
N ASN A 410 22.73 9.26 -32.19
CA ASN A 410 23.69 8.32 -31.63
C ASN A 410 23.90 7.08 -32.51
N ALA A 411 22.87 6.63 -33.23
CA ALA A 411 22.95 5.52 -34.17
C ALA A 411 23.79 5.86 -35.43
N ASN A 412 24.02 7.14 -35.72
CA ASN A 412 24.85 7.59 -36.84
C ASN A 412 26.27 8.00 -36.35
N PRO A 413 27.32 7.21 -36.63
CA PRO A 413 28.66 7.47 -36.10
C PRO A 413 29.24 8.83 -36.46
N THR A 414 28.98 9.33 -37.67
CA THR A 414 29.50 10.61 -38.17
C THR A 414 28.80 11.79 -37.52
N LEU A 415 27.47 11.71 -37.39
CA LEU A 415 26.67 12.73 -36.72
C LEU A 415 27.01 12.80 -35.23
N TRP A 416 27.11 11.65 -34.56
CA TRP A 416 27.52 11.58 -33.16
C TRP A 416 28.93 12.13 -32.93
N LYS A 417 29.91 11.72 -33.74
CA LYS A 417 31.30 12.20 -33.63
C LYS A 417 31.38 13.72 -33.80
N THR A 418 30.72 14.26 -34.82
CA THR A 418 30.74 15.70 -35.10
C THR A 418 30.02 16.47 -33.99
N GLY A 419 28.85 15.99 -33.58
CA GLY A 419 28.03 16.59 -32.51
C GLY A 419 28.76 16.64 -31.17
N VAL A 420 29.39 15.54 -30.73
CA VAL A 420 30.15 15.49 -29.48
C VAL A 420 31.38 16.41 -29.51
N ASN A 421 32.09 16.50 -30.64
CA ASN A 421 33.25 17.39 -30.77
C ASN A 421 32.86 18.88 -30.74
N ILE A 422 31.77 19.25 -31.42
CA ILE A 422 31.23 20.62 -31.36
C ILE A 422 30.71 20.90 -29.95
N GLY A 423 29.97 19.96 -29.37
CA GLY A 423 29.42 20.04 -28.03
C GLY A 423 30.49 20.25 -26.96
N ALA A 424 31.61 19.55 -27.03
CA ALA A 424 32.73 19.72 -26.10
C ALA A 424 33.33 21.14 -26.16
N LYS A 425 33.58 21.66 -27.36
CA LYS A 425 34.09 23.04 -27.55
C LYS A 425 33.12 24.10 -27.04
N LEU A 426 31.82 23.89 -27.28
CA LEU A 426 30.78 24.78 -26.79
C LEU A 426 30.63 24.70 -25.27
N ALA A 427 30.65 23.49 -24.70
CA ALA A 427 30.58 23.27 -23.27
C ALA A 427 31.70 24.02 -22.53
N GLY A 428 32.94 23.97 -23.02
CA GLY A 428 34.07 24.70 -22.41
C GLY A 428 33.93 26.22 -22.40
N LYS A 429 33.13 26.80 -23.32
CA LYS A 429 32.86 28.25 -23.36
C LYS A 429 31.60 28.66 -22.59
N LEU A 430 30.63 27.76 -22.55
CA LEU A 430 29.27 28.05 -22.14
C LEU A 430 28.95 27.60 -20.71
N ILE A 431 29.63 26.59 -20.19
CA ILE A 431 29.54 26.20 -18.78
C ILE A 431 30.36 27.20 -17.97
N LYS A 432 29.70 27.99 -17.13
CA LYS A 432 30.35 28.96 -16.24
C LYS A 432 29.88 28.74 -14.82
N ASN A 433 30.82 28.70 -13.88
CA ASN A 433 30.55 28.53 -12.44
C ASN A 433 29.64 27.32 -12.15
N GLY A 434 29.87 26.19 -12.81
CA GLY A 434 29.08 24.97 -12.62
C GLY A 434 27.70 24.97 -13.26
N LYS A 435 27.27 26.03 -13.97
CA LYS A 435 25.90 26.10 -14.50
C LYS A 435 25.83 25.76 -15.97
N ALA A 436 24.76 25.07 -16.35
CA ALA A 436 24.43 24.80 -17.75
C ALA A 436 24.06 26.10 -18.48
N PRO A 437 24.40 26.23 -19.77
CA PRO A 437 24.00 27.38 -20.56
C PRO A 437 22.50 27.43 -20.88
N ILE A 438 21.81 26.29 -20.72
CA ILE A 438 20.37 26.18 -20.96
C ILE A 438 19.73 25.60 -19.70
N THR A 439 18.95 26.44 -19.01
CA THR A 439 18.22 26.08 -17.79
C THR A 439 16.72 26.04 -18.07
N PHE A 440 16.28 25.07 -18.87
CA PHE A 440 14.85 24.85 -19.15
C PHE A 440 14.43 23.42 -18.79
N GLY A 441 13.20 23.28 -18.29
CA GLY A 441 12.62 21.97 -17.94
C GLY A 441 13.47 21.18 -16.94
N ALA A 442 13.66 19.89 -17.19
CA ALA A 442 14.40 18.98 -16.32
C ALA A 442 15.87 19.39 -16.11
N LEU A 443 16.52 19.98 -17.12
CA LEU A 443 17.89 20.48 -17.03
C LEU A 443 17.99 21.65 -16.03
N GLY A 444 17.01 22.56 -16.06
CA GLY A 444 16.94 23.67 -15.11
C GLY A 444 16.82 23.17 -13.66
N GLU A 445 15.90 22.24 -13.39
CA GLU A 445 15.75 21.64 -12.06
C GLU A 445 17.00 20.87 -11.60
N TRP A 446 17.63 20.12 -12.51
CA TRP A 446 18.86 19.39 -12.20
C TRP A 446 20.01 20.31 -11.80
N THR A 447 20.17 21.45 -12.50
CA THR A 447 21.19 22.46 -12.18
C THR A 447 20.97 23.24 -10.89
N LYS A 448 19.80 23.11 -10.23
CA LYS A 448 19.59 23.70 -8.90
C LYS A 448 20.31 22.92 -7.81
N ALA A 449 20.47 21.61 -8.00
CA ALA A 449 21.03 20.70 -7.00
C ALA A 449 22.42 20.17 -7.37
N ARG A 450 22.86 20.36 -8.62
CA ARG A 450 24.16 19.85 -9.13
C ARG A 450 24.83 20.85 -10.04
N ASP A 451 26.13 21.01 -9.83
CA ASP A 451 27.01 21.73 -10.73
C ASP A 451 27.49 20.81 -11.85
N LEU A 452 27.56 21.33 -13.08
CA LEU A 452 28.25 20.73 -14.20
C LEU A 452 29.77 20.80 -14.01
N PRO A 453 30.51 19.76 -14.43
CA PRO A 453 31.96 19.81 -14.46
C PRO A 453 32.43 20.90 -15.43
N GLN A 454 33.58 21.51 -15.12
CA GLN A 454 34.27 22.37 -16.06
C GLN A 454 34.71 21.52 -17.26
N ALA A 455 34.47 22.02 -18.47
CA ALA A 455 34.80 21.31 -19.70
C ALA A 455 36.09 21.89 -20.31
N ASP A 456 37.03 21.02 -20.64
CA ASP A 456 38.34 21.40 -21.19
C ASP A 456 38.29 21.66 -22.72
N GLY A 457 37.10 21.64 -23.32
CA GLY A 457 36.88 21.90 -24.74
C GLY A 457 37.15 20.70 -25.68
N GLU A 458 37.56 19.56 -25.13
CA GLU A 458 37.85 18.34 -25.88
C GLU A 458 36.82 17.24 -25.63
N SER A 459 36.51 16.43 -26.66
CA SER A 459 35.72 15.22 -26.45
C SER A 459 36.56 14.11 -25.81
N PHE A 460 35.92 13.18 -25.09
CA PHE A 460 36.61 12.02 -24.49
C PHE A 460 37.49 11.27 -25.51
N ARG A 461 37.03 11.11 -26.75
CA ARG A 461 37.81 10.41 -27.79
C ARG A 461 39.03 11.21 -28.25
N GLN A 462 38.94 12.54 -28.31
CA GLN A 462 40.08 13.41 -28.64
C GLN A 462 41.12 13.36 -27.52
N TRP A 463 40.69 13.58 -26.28
CA TRP A 463 41.54 13.43 -25.10
C TRP A 463 42.19 12.04 -25.04
N PHE A 464 41.41 10.97 -25.23
CA PHE A 464 41.91 9.60 -25.19
C PHE A 464 42.99 9.35 -26.26
N ASN A 465 42.87 9.93 -27.46
CA ASN A 465 43.88 9.77 -28.50
C ASN A 465 45.12 10.63 -28.26
N ASN A 466 44.96 11.79 -27.65
CA ASN A 466 46.03 12.78 -27.44
C ASN A 466 46.76 12.59 -26.10
N ARG A 467 46.21 11.80 -25.17
CA ARG A 467 46.85 11.56 -23.87
C ARG A 467 48.19 10.86 -24.04
N GLU A 468 49.14 11.20 -23.18
CA GLU A 468 50.38 10.45 -23.06
C GLU A 468 50.05 9.00 -22.65
N ARG A 469 50.58 8.04 -23.40
CA ARG A 469 50.46 6.62 -23.06
C ARG A 469 51.52 6.32 -22.01
N GLY A 470 51.08 6.10 -20.77
CA GLY A 470 51.93 5.59 -19.68
C GLY A 470 52.34 4.15 -19.89
#